data_AF-A0A4Q4XD17-F1
#
_entry.id   AF-A0A4Q4XD17-F1
#
_cell.length_a   1.000
_cell.length_b   1.000
_cell.length_c   1.000
_cell.angle_alpha   90.00
_cell.angle_beta   90.00
_cell.angle_gamma   90.00
#
_symmetry.space_group_name_H-M   'P 1'
#
loop_
_entity.id
_entity.type
_entity.pdbx_description
1 polymer ?
#
loop_
_entity_poly.entity_id
_entity_poly.type
_entity_poly.pdbx_seq_one_letter_code
_entity_poly.pdbx_strand_id
1 'polypeptide(L)'
;MLTDDEKAIFNDNLTCEETMKYAMDNAKDIIALGFDVKKTFIYSDLKYLGGHFLMNAWEFSKLVTFNQVRGAFGFNESTNIGRAFFPSVQCVAAFATSYPEIWAEEPLQDRLPSIARIPCLIPMGIDQDPYFRLVRDNAHRMRNPSPKPALIHSKFLTALQGAGGKMSSSNPNSAIFMTDTPKQIKTKINRHAFSGGQVNLEEHRRIGGNPDVDVSYIYLTYFEESDEKLAEVYKNYREGSLLTGELKKMAIDLLQEYVQQFQTRRAAVTDQVLEEFMRPRKLEWGGNPRHPSPNVTEAGRVAN
;
A
#
# COMPACT_ATOMS: atom_id res chain seq x y z
N MET A 1 -4.99 -7.95 3.40
CA MET A 1 -5.94 -8.09 2.27
C MET A 1 -5.14 -8.11 0.99
N LEU A 2 -5.33 -9.14 0.17
CA LEU A 2 -4.80 -9.26 -1.18
C LEU A 2 -6.03 -9.48 -2.06
N THR A 3 -6.37 -8.47 -2.86
CA THR A 3 -7.63 -8.37 -3.61
C THR A 3 -7.58 -9.18 -4.91
N ASP A 4 -7.28 -10.47 -4.80
CA ASP A 4 -7.21 -11.37 -5.96
C ASP A 4 -8.57 -11.60 -6.63
N ASP A 5 -9.66 -11.49 -5.88
CA ASP A 5 -11.02 -11.42 -6.41
C ASP A 5 -11.24 -10.16 -7.27
N GLU A 6 -10.84 -8.97 -6.79
CA GLU A 6 -10.88 -7.71 -7.53
C GLU A 6 -10.12 -7.85 -8.85
N LYS A 7 -8.89 -8.36 -8.81
CA LYS A 7 -8.09 -8.48 -10.03
C LYS A 7 -8.75 -9.37 -11.07
N ALA A 8 -9.40 -10.46 -10.65
CA ALA A 8 -10.11 -11.35 -11.58
C ALA A 8 -11.39 -10.69 -12.12
N ILE A 9 -12.11 -9.94 -11.27
CA ILE A 9 -13.39 -9.29 -11.64
C ILE A 9 -13.18 -8.04 -12.51
N PHE A 10 -12.07 -7.31 -12.33
CA PHE A 10 -11.76 -6.07 -13.05
C PHE A 10 -10.92 -6.27 -14.31
N ASN A 11 -10.24 -7.41 -14.46
CA ASN A 11 -9.49 -7.75 -15.66
C ASN A 11 -10.03 -9.03 -16.29
N ASP A 12 -10.80 -8.87 -17.37
CA ASP A 12 -11.49 -9.98 -18.06
C ASP A 12 -10.53 -11.01 -18.67
N ASN A 13 -9.21 -10.73 -18.71
CA ASN A 13 -8.18 -11.64 -19.19
C ASN A 13 -7.55 -12.50 -18.10
N LEU A 14 -7.93 -12.33 -16.82
CA LEU A 14 -7.36 -13.06 -15.70
C LEU A 14 -8.41 -13.95 -15.04
N THR A 15 -8.06 -15.21 -14.78
CA THR A 15 -8.91 -16.10 -13.99
C THR A 15 -8.66 -15.94 -12.48
N CYS A 16 -9.60 -16.39 -11.65
CA CYS A 16 -9.42 -16.43 -10.19
C CYS A 16 -8.20 -17.28 -9.79
N GLU A 17 -7.93 -18.38 -10.48
CA GLU A 17 -6.77 -19.24 -10.21
C GLU A 17 -5.45 -18.53 -10.52
N GLU A 18 -5.41 -17.67 -11.55
CA GLU A 18 -4.23 -16.88 -11.89
C GLU A 18 -4.00 -15.77 -10.86
N THR A 19 -5.04 -15.02 -10.51
CA THR A 19 -4.91 -13.93 -9.54
C THR A 19 -4.60 -14.43 -8.13
N MET A 20 -5.12 -15.60 -7.76
CA MET A 20 -4.75 -16.25 -6.50
C MET A 20 -3.27 -16.64 -6.48
N LYS A 21 -2.68 -17.10 -7.60
CA LYS A 21 -1.23 -17.33 -7.70
C LYS A 21 -0.46 -16.03 -7.53
N TYR A 22 -0.90 -14.94 -8.18
CA TYR A 22 -0.28 -13.62 -8.02
C TYR A 22 -0.37 -13.12 -6.57
N ALA A 23 -1.48 -13.35 -5.87
CA ALA A 23 -1.59 -13.02 -4.45
C ALA A 23 -0.56 -13.78 -3.60
N MET A 24 -0.30 -15.07 -3.87
CA MET A 24 0.73 -15.81 -3.12
C MET A 24 2.13 -15.25 -3.40
N ASP A 25 2.44 -14.90 -4.64
CA ASP A 25 3.73 -14.30 -5.00
C ASP A 25 3.89 -12.89 -4.42
N ASN A 26 2.85 -12.07 -4.43
CA ASN A 26 2.85 -10.74 -3.84
C ASN A 26 2.87 -10.78 -2.31
N ALA A 27 2.28 -11.80 -1.68
CA ALA A 27 2.44 -12.02 -0.25
C ALA A 27 3.92 -12.21 0.12
N LYS A 28 4.70 -12.93 -0.70
CA LYS A 28 6.15 -13.08 -0.50
C LYS A 28 6.88 -11.74 -0.61
N ASP A 29 6.47 -10.88 -1.56
CA ASP A 29 7.00 -9.51 -1.67
C ASP A 29 6.72 -8.68 -0.41
N ILE A 30 5.50 -8.76 0.12
CA ILE A 30 5.11 -8.03 1.33
C ILE A 30 5.89 -8.55 2.55
N ILE A 31 6.01 -9.87 2.72
CA ILE A 31 6.77 -10.47 3.83
C ILE A 31 8.25 -10.03 3.77
N ALA A 32 8.83 -9.92 2.57
CA ALA A 32 10.20 -9.46 2.37
C ALA A 32 10.45 -8.00 2.83
N LEU A 33 9.41 -7.22 3.12
CA LEU A 33 9.53 -5.90 3.75
C LEU A 33 9.89 -5.99 5.25
N GLY A 34 9.85 -7.18 5.86
CA GLY A 34 10.28 -7.41 7.23
C GLY A 34 9.18 -7.26 8.29
N PHE A 35 7.92 -7.53 7.93
CA PHE A 35 6.83 -7.57 8.90
C PHE A 35 7.05 -8.66 9.95
N ASP A 36 6.64 -8.38 11.19
CA ASP A 36 6.66 -9.36 12.28
C ASP A 36 5.47 -10.31 12.13
N VAL A 37 5.74 -11.60 11.92
CA VAL A 37 4.71 -12.63 11.80
C VAL A 37 3.79 -12.61 13.00
N LYS A 38 4.26 -12.37 14.22
CA LYS A 38 3.40 -12.38 15.41
C LYS A 38 2.31 -11.31 15.41
N LYS A 39 2.50 -10.24 14.62
CA LYS A 39 1.62 -9.05 14.56
C LYS A 39 0.93 -8.88 13.21
N THR A 40 1.20 -9.77 12.25
CA THR A 40 0.81 -9.57 10.86
C THR A 40 0.03 -10.76 10.34
N PHE A 41 -1.18 -10.49 9.87
CA PHE A 41 -2.01 -11.44 9.16
C PHE A 41 -2.21 -10.96 7.72
N ILE A 42 -1.77 -11.76 6.76
CA ILE A 42 -1.92 -11.50 5.33
C ILE A 42 -2.93 -12.52 4.80
N TYR A 43 -3.89 -12.11 3.99
CA TYR A 43 -4.89 -13.03 3.46
C TYR A 43 -5.21 -12.69 2.01
N SER A 44 -5.52 -13.74 1.26
CA SER A 44 -6.15 -13.67 -0.06
C SER A 44 -7.65 -13.59 0.13
N ASP A 45 -8.31 -12.72 -0.62
CA ASP A 45 -9.75 -12.55 -0.54
C ASP A 45 -10.45 -13.85 -0.99
N LEU A 46 -10.00 -14.44 -2.11
CA LEU A 46 -10.53 -15.72 -2.60
C LEU A 46 -10.38 -16.89 -1.61
N LYS A 47 -9.40 -16.85 -0.69
CA LYS A 47 -9.17 -17.90 0.31
C LYS A 47 -9.82 -17.63 1.67
N TYR A 48 -9.96 -16.37 2.08
CA TYR A 48 -10.36 -16.01 3.43
C TYR A 48 -11.80 -15.51 3.55
N LEU A 49 -12.37 -14.95 2.48
CA LEU A 49 -13.71 -14.39 2.53
C LEU A 49 -14.77 -15.44 2.87
N GLY A 50 -15.31 -15.32 4.08
CA GLY A 50 -16.34 -16.18 4.63
C GLY A 50 -16.78 -15.68 5.99
N GLY A 51 -17.63 -16.45 6.68
CA GLY A 51 -18.00 -16.21 8.07
C GLY A 51 -18.30 -14.74 8.40
N HIS A 52 -17.65 -14.23 9.45
CA HIS A 52 -17.86 -12.86 9.93
C HIS A 52 -17.51 -11.79 8.91
N PHE A 53 -16.47 -12.00 8.09
CA PHE A 53 -16.09 -11.06 7.04
C PHE A 53 -17.22 -10.89 6.03
N LEU A 54 -17.71 -12.00 5.47
CA LEU A 54 -18.78 -11.99 4.48
C LEU A 54 -20.09 -11.44 5.07
N MET A 55 -20.39 -11.76 6.33
CA MET A 55 -21.54 -11.17 7.03
C MET A 55 -21.42 -9.65 7.17
N ASN A 56 -20.22 -9.11 7.44
CA ASN A 56 -20.01 -7.66 7.46
C ASN A 56 -20.18 -7.07 6.05
N ALA A 57 -19.64 -7.71 5.01
CA ALA A 57 -19.75 -7.25 3.63
C ALA A 57 -21.21 -7.15 3.19
N TRP A 58 -22.03 -8.17 3.48
CA TRP A 58 -23.47 -8.15 3.17
C TRP A 58 -24.25 -7.10 3.97
N GLU A 59 -23.93 -6.93 5.25
CA GLU A 59 -24.57 -5.88 6.05
C GLU A 59 -24.22 -4.49 5.52
N PHE A 60 -22.97 -4.27 5.16
CA PHE A 60 -22.51 -2.99 4.60
C PHE A 60 -23.12 -2.74 3.21
N SER A 61 -23.22 -3.76 2.36
CA SER A 61 -23.82 -3.63 1.03
C SER A 61 -25.30 -3.26 1.08
N LYS A 62 -26.04 -3.59 2.15
CA LYS A 62 -27.42 -3.13 2.37
C LYS A 62 -27.50 -1.63 2.69
N LEU A 63 -26.43 -1.02 3.15
CA LEU A 63 -26.38 0.39 3.56
C LEU A 63 -25.96 1.31 2.41
N VAL A 64 -25.23 0.76 1.44
CA VAL A 64 -24.66 1.47 0.29
C VAL A 64 -25.58 1.33 -0.92
N THR A 65 -26.02 2.47 -1.45
CA THR A 65 -26.84 2.52 -2.67
C THR A 65 -25.99 2.48 -3.94
N PHE A 66 -26.57 2.06 -5.06
CA PHE A 66 -25.92 2.14 -6.37
C PHE A 66 -25.46 3.58 -6.71
N ASN A 67 -26.26 4.59 -6.33
CA ASN A 67 -25.89 5.99 -6.53
C ASN A 67 -24.59 6.38 -5.82
N GLN A 68 -24.33 5.84 -4.62
CA GLN A 68 -23.09 6.09 -3.90
C GLN A 68 -21.89 5.46 -4.61
N VAL A 69 -21.98 4.19 -5.04
CA VAL A 69 -20.87 3.55 -5.76
C VAL A 69 -20.66 4.13 -7.16
N ARG A 70 -21.72 4.56 -7.86
CA ARG A 70 -21.62 5.34 -9.10
C ARG A 70 -20.87 6.64 -8.88
N GLY A 71 -21.22 7.39 -7.84
CA GLY A 71 -20.56 8.66 -7.52
C GLY A 71 -19.10 8.49 -7.09
N ALA A 72 -18.78 7.43 -6.35
CA ALA A 72 -17.44 7.19 -5.82
C ALA A 72 -16.49 6.55 -6.84
N PHE A 73 -16.97 5.61 -7.66
CA PHE A 73 -16.13 4.75 -8.52
C PHE A 73 -16.46 4.87 -10.01
N GLY A 74 -17.47 5.65 -10.40
CA GLY A 74 -17.85 5.82 -11.80
C GLY A 74 -18.59 4.62 -12.42
N PHE A 75 -19.11 3.71 -11.60
CA PHE A 75 -19.89 2.56 -12.08
C PHE A 75 -21.22 2.99 -12.72
N ASN A 76 -21.66 2.22 -13.70
CA ASN A 76 -22.90 2.44 -14.45
C ASN A 76 -23.67 1.12 -14.62
N GLU A 77 -24.80 1.17 -15.32
CA GLU A 77 -25.70 0.02 -15.51
C GLU A 77 -25.06 -1.12 -16.31
N SER A 78 -23.95 -0.88 -17.02
CA SER A 78 -23.16 -1.91 -17.70
C SER A 78 -22.05 -2.52 -16.81
N THR A 79 -21.84 -1.99 -15.61
CA THR A 79 -20.87 -2.54 -14.66
C THR A 79 -21.40 -3.84 -14.07
N ASN A 80 -20.58 -4.90 -14.11
CA ASN A 80 -21.01 -6.20 -13.58
C ASN A 80 -21.23 -6.14 -12.05
N ILE A 81 -22.10 -7.02 -11.55
CA ILE A 81 -22.50 -7.04 -10.14
C ILE A 81 -21.35 -7.33 -9.18
N GLY A 82 -20.31 -8.03 -9.64
CA GLY A 82 -19.09 -8.27 -8.86
C GLY A 82 -18.33 -6.98 -8.58
N ARG A 83 -18.10 -6.16 -9.60
CA ARG A 83 -17.47 -4.83 -9.47
C ARG A 83 -18.29 -3.90 -8.58
N ALA A 84 -19.62 -3.94 -8.72
CA ALA A 84 -20.52 -3.15 -7.88
C ALA A 84 -20.52 -3.60 -6.41
N PHE A 85 -20.32 -4.89 -6.14
CA PHE A 85 -20.27 -5.46 -4.79
C PHE A 85 -18.91 -5.28 -4.11
N PHE A 86 -17.81 -5.37 -4.87
CA PHE A 86 -16.44 -5.34 -4.36
C PHE A 86 -16.13 -4.21 -3.35
N PRO A 87 -16.62 -2.96 -3.52
CA PRO A 87 -16.45 -1.94 -2.49
C PRO A 87 -16.89 -2.40 -1.09
N SER A 88 -17.92 -3.23 -0.99
CA SER A 88 -18.36 -3.79 0.30
C SER A 88 -17.31 -4.68 0.95
N VAL A 89 -16.56 -5.45 0.15
CA VAL A 89 -15.47 -6.32 0.62
C VAL A 89 -14.30 -5.47 1.14
N GLN A 90 -13.81 -4.53 0.33
CA GLN A 90 -12.70 -3.65 0.71
C GLN A 90 -13.04 -2.76 1.91
N CYS A 91 -14.28 -2.26 1.97
CA CYS A 91 -14.77 -1.42 3.06
C CYS A 91 -14.70 -2.14 4.42
N VAL A 92 -15.17 -3.39 4.49
CA VAL A 92 -15.29 -4.11 5.77
C VAL A 92 -14.00 -4.76 6.22
N ALA A 93 -12.95 -4.75 5.39
CA ALA A 93 -11.59 -5.07 5.82
C ALA A 93 -11.11 -4.12 6.93
N ALA A 94 -11.70 -2.92 7.06
CA ALA A 94 -11.44 -1.98 8.15
C ALA A 94 -12.13 -2.34 9.48
N PHE A 95 -13.02 -3.33 9.51
CA PHE A 95 -13.76 -3.71 10.72
C PHE A 95 -13.05 -4.83 11.45
N ALA A 96 -12.70 -4.61 12.73
CA ALA A 96 -12.09 -5.62 13.58
C ALA A 96 -12.94 -6.91 13.69
N THR A 97 -14.27 -6.77 13.63
CA THR A 97 -15.21 -7.90 13.61
C THR A 97 -15.15 -8.75 12.36
N SER A 98 -14.37 -8.38 11.33
CA SER A 98 -14.15 -9.22 10.15
C SER A 98 -13.12 -10.32 10.40
N TYR A 99 -12.41 -10.28 11.53
CA TYR A 99 -11.26 -11.13 11.83
C TYR A 99 -11.42 -11.86 13.17
N PRO A 100 -12.34 -12.84 13.30
CA PRO A 100 -12.60 -13.48 14.59
C PRO A 100 -11.38 -14.21 15.18
N GLU A 101 -10.43 -14.62 14.35
CA GLU A 101 -9.27 -15.42 14.75
C GLU A 101 -8.15 -14.58 15.37
N ILE A 102 -8.05 -13.29 15.05
CA ILE A 102 -6.87 -12.50 15.45
C ILE A 102 -6.93 -12.01 16.90
N TRP A 103 -8.08 -12.14 17.56
CA TRP A 103 -8.35 -11.54 18.89
C TRP A 103 -8.28 -12.54 20.05
N ALA A 104 -8.42 -13.84 19.80
CA ALA A 104 -8.51 -14.88 20.83
C ALA A 104 -7.90 -16.20 20.35
N GLU A 105 -7.56 -17.10 21.28
CA GLU A 105 -6.95 -18.41 20.94
C GLU A 105 -7.87 -19.25 20.05
N GLU A 106 -9.16 -19.29 20.43
CA GLU A 106 -10.22 -19.86 19.61
C GLU A 106 -10.96 -18.74 18.86
N PRO A 107 -11.30 -18.94 17.57
CA PRO A 107 -12.06 -17.96 16.81
C PRO A 107 -13.35 -17.54 17.50
N LEU A 108 -13.59 -16.23 17.57
CA LEU A 108 -14.81 -15.69 18.14
C LEU A 108 -16.04 -16.20 17.36
N GLN A 109 -16.99 -16.79 18.07
CA GLN A 109 -18.22 -17.31 17.46
C GLN A 109 -19.16 -16.17 17.03
N ASP A 110 -19.19 -15.09 17.82
CA ASP A 110 -20.04 -13.92 17.59
C ASP A 110 -19.23 -12.67 17.27
N ARG A 111 -19.81 -11.78 16.45
CA ARG A 111 -19.28 -10.43 16.24
C ARG A 111 -19.61 -9.55 17.45
N LEU A 112 -18.68 -9.47 18.39
CA LEU A 112 -18.86 -8.79 19.68
C LEU A 112 -18.82 -7.25 19.55
N PRO A 113 -19.69 -6.50 20.25
CA PRO A 113 -19.64 -5.04 20.29
C PRO A 113 -18.33 -4.46 20.83
N SER A 114 -17.64 -5.19 21.73
CA SER A 114 -16.32 -4.78 22.25
C SER A 114 -15.25 -4.79 21.16
N ILE A 115 -15.26 -5.81 20.30
CA ILE A 115 -14.35 -5.91 19.14
C ILE A 115 -14.69 -4.84 18.09
N ALA A 116 -15.98 -4.59 17.85
CA ALA A 116 -16.42 -3.56 16.89
C ALA A 116 -15.91 -2.15 17.24
N ARG A 117 -15.65 -1.86 18.52
CA ARG A 117 -15.13 -0.56 18.97
C ARG A 117 -13.63 -0.36 18.76
N ILE A 118 -12.90 -1.38 18.30
CA ILE A 118 -11.46 -1.27 18.03
C ILE A 118 -11.27 -0.38 16.79
N PRO A 119 -10.56 0.77 16.90
CA PRO A 119 -10.33 1.65 15.76
C PRO A 119 -9.32 1.05 14.79
N CYS A 120 -9.45 1.39 13.52
CA CYS A 120 -8.53 1.00 12.45
C CYS A 120 -7.79 2.23 11.91
N LEU A 121 -6.48 2.07 11.66
CA LEU A 121 -5.63 3.03 10.96
C LEU A 121 -5.21 2.42 9.62
N ILE A 122 -5.38 3.18 8.54
CA ILE A 122 -5.17 2.70 7.17
C ILE A 122 -4.15 3.61 6.45
N PRO A 123 -2.89 3.18 6.33
CA PRO A 123 -1.90 3.79 5.45
C PRO A 123 -2.15 3.34 3.99
N MET A 124 -2.31 4.28 3.07
CA MET A 124 -2.64 3.97 1.67
C MET A 124 -2.26 5.08 0.69
N GLY A 125 -2.22 4.75 -0.60
CA GLY A 125 -2.23 5.76 -1.66
C GLY A 125 -3.54 6.55 -1.68
N ILE A 126 -3.48 7.81 -2.11
CA ILE A 126 -4.66 8.70 -2.14
C ILE A 126 -5.79 8.21 -3.06
N ASP A 127 -5.50 7.37 -4.05
CA ASP A 127 -6.49 6.74 -4.94
C ASP A 127 -7.45 5.78 -4.22
N GLN A 128 -7.09 5.28 -3.05
CA GLN A 128 -7.92 4.35 -2.27
C GLN A 128 -8.93 5.08 -1.37
N ASP A 129 -8.82 6.40 -1.20
CA ASP A 129 -9.70 7.23 -0.36
C ASP A 129 -11.20 7.07 -0.64
N PRO A 130 -11.68 6.90 -1.89
CA PRO A 130 -13.11 6.70 -2.17
C PRO A 130 -13.73 5.51 -1.41
N TYR A 131 -13.01 4.40 -1.25
CA TYR A 131 -13.50 3.25 -0.45
C TYR A 131 -13.71 3.65 1.00
N PHE A 132 -12.74 4.32 1.60
CA PHE A 132 -12.80 4.61 3.04
C PHE A 132 -13.64 5.82 3.38
N ARG A 133 -13.84 6.76 2.46
CA ARG A 133 -14.93 7.74 2.55
C ARG A 133 -16.29 7.06 2.62
N LEU A 134 -16.52 6.08 1.74
CA LEU A 134 -17.76 5.29 1.74
C LEU A 134 -17.96 4.54 3.06
N VAL A 135 -16.90 3.92 3.62
CA VAL A 135 -16.94 3.33 4.97
C VAL A 135 -17.33 4.36 6.02
N ARG A 136 -16.62 5.50 6.06
CA ARG A 136 -16.79 6.53 7.10
C ARG A 136 -18.18 7.14 7.12
N ASP A 137 -18.84 7.21 5.96
CA ASP A 137 -20.20 7.72 5.82
C ASP A 137 -21.25 6.71 6.29
N ASN A 138 -20.99 5.40 6.19
CA ASN A 138 -22.01 4.37 6.42
C ASN A 138 -21.78 3.49 7.65
N ALA A 139 -20.57 3.42 8.21
CA ALA A 139 -20.20 2.50 9.29
C ALA A 139 -21.05 2.65 10.57
N HIS A 140 -21.55 3.85 10.85
CA HIS A 140 -22.41 4.13 12.00
C HIS A 140 -23.79 3.45 11.91
N ARG A 141 -24.19 2.99 10.73
CA ARG A 141 -25.48 2.30 10.45
C ARG A 141 -25.35 0.77 10.48
N MET A 142 -24.14 0.23 10.66
CA MET A 142 -23.92 -1.21 10.80
C MET A 142 -24.59 -1.76 12.06
N ARG A 143 -24.93 -3.06 12.08
CA ARG A 143 -25.47 -3.73 13.29
C ARG A 143 -24.54 -3.56 14.49
N ASN A 144 -23.24 -3.71 14.24
CA ASN A 144 -22.17 -3.41 15.19
C ASN A 144 -21.37 -2.21 14.65
N PRO A 145 -21.70 -0.97 15.03
CA PRO A 145 -21.00 0.20 14.53
C PRO A 145 -19.51 0.19 14.89
N SER A 146 -18.67 0.42 13.88
CA SER A 146 -17.23 0.61 14.06
C SER A 146 -16.87 2.11 14.08
N PRO A 147 -15.86 2.54 14.86
CA PRO A 147 -15.30 3.87 14.72
C PRO A 147 -14.89 4.14 13.27
N LYS A 148 -15.01 5.40 12.85
CA LYS A 148 -14.53 5.82 11.52
C LYS A 148 -13.03 5.52 11.41
N PRO A 149 -12.56 4.76 10.40
CA PRO A 149 -11.15 4.47 10.26
C PRO A 149 -10.36 5.77 10.08
N ALA A 150 -9.19 5.85 10.74
CA ALA A 150 -8.21 6.89 10.53
C ALA A 150 -7.41 6.58 9.26
N LEU A 151 -7.08 7.61 8.48
CA LEU A 151 -6.43 7.45 7.18
C LEU A 151 -5.12 8.24 7.15
N ILE A 152 -4.06 7.64 6.60
CA ILE A 152 -2.81 8.32 6.27
C ILE A 152 -2.57 8.13 4.77
N HIS A 153 -2.51 9.25 4.04
CA HIS A 153 -2.37 9.25 2.59
C HIS A 153 -0.93 9.46 2.17
N SER A 154 -0.42 8.58 1.30
CA SER A 154 0.84 8.79 0.60
C SER A 154 0.62 9.47 -0.75
N LYS A 155 1.64 10.23 -1.19
CA LYS A 155 1.72 10.72 -2.57
C LYS A 155 2.09 9.56 -3.49
N PHE A 156 1.63 9.60 -4.74
CA PHE A 156 2.08 8.65 -5.75
C PHE A 156 3.58 8.77 -5.98
N LEU A 157 4.26 7.62 -6.01
CA LEU A 157 5.59 7.55 -6.58
C LEU A 157 5.47 7.85 -8.09
N THR A 158 6.35 8.71 -8.60
CA THR A 158 6.29 9.15 -10.00
C THR A 158 6.76 8.03 -10.93
N ALA A 159 6.24 7.96 -12.16
CA ALA A 159 6.77 7.04 -13.16
C ALA A 159 8.14 7.49 -13.66
N LEU A 160 8.91 6.59 -14.28
CA LEU A 160 10.21 6.92 -14.84
C LEU A 160 10.12 8.07 -15.87
N GLN A 161 9.04 8.15 -16.64
CA GLN A 161 8.83 9.22 -17.62
C GLN A 161 8.51 10.60 -17.01
N GLY A 162 8.35 10.70 -15.68
CA GLY A 162 8.08 11.95 -14.98
C GLY A 162 6.61 12.16 -14.61
N ALA A 163 6.29 13.39 -14.20
CA ALA A 163 4.98 13.77 -13.69
C ALA A 163 3.86 13.52 -14.71
N GLY A 164 2.75 12.94 -14.25
CA GLY A 164 1.61 12.56 -15.10
C GLY A 164 1.76 11.18 -15.78
N GLY A 165 2.95 10.57 -15.73
CA GLY A 165 3.14 9.18 -16.12
C GLY A 165 2.54 8.21 -15.10
N LYS A 166 1.92 7.12 -15.58
CA LYS A 166 1.48 6.01 -14.73
C LYS A 166 2.57 4.94 -14.73
N MET A 167 2.99 4.50 -13.55
CA MET A 167 3.74 3.25 -13.44
C MET A 167 2.79 2.10 -13.80
N SER A 168 3.19 1.28 -14.75
CA SER A 168 2.40 0.13 -15.19
C SER A 168 3.29 -1.08 -15.40
N SER A 169 2.87 -2.22 -14.87
CA SER A 169 3.52 -3.51 -15.16
C SER A 169 3.48 -3.85 -16.66
N SER A 170 2.52 -3.31 -17.41
CA SER A 170 2.43 -3.49 -18.87
C SER A 170 3.47 -2.69 -19.67
N ASN A 171 4.07 -1.64 -19.07
CA ASN A 171 5.20 -0.94 -19.66
C ASN A 171 6.44 -1.16 -18.79
N PRO A 172 7.33 -2.12 -19.16
CA PRO A 172 8.46 -2.48 -18.31
C PRO A 172 9.47 -1.35 -18.14
N ASN A 173 9.43 -0.32 -18.98
CA ASN A 173 10.30 0.85 -18.92
C ASN A 173 9.68 2.02 -18.15
N SER A 174 8.47 1.87 -17.60
CA SER A 174 7.80 2.91 -16.79
C SER A 174 8.15 2.87 -15.31
N ALA A 175 8.72 1.76 -14.82
CA ALA A 175 9.01 1.55 -13.41
C ALA A 175 10.30 0.74 -13.20
N ILE A 176 10.86 0.88 -11.99
CA ILE A 176 11.85 -0.06 -11.46
C ILE A 176 11.06 -1.17 -10.76
N PHE A 177 11.28 -2.42 -11.16
CA PHE A 177 10.67 -3.57 -10.50
C PHE A 177 11.60 -4.13 -9.44
N MET A 178 11.02 -4.71 -8.39
CA MET A 178 11.80 -5.37 -7.34
C MET A 178 12.52 -6.64 -7.81
N THR A 179 12.22 -7.11 -9.02
CA THR A 179 12.91 -8.21 -9.71
C THR A 179 13.97 -7.73 -10.71
N ASP A 180 14.15 -6.42 -10.88
CA ASP A 180 15.17 -5.91 -11.81
C ASP A 180 16.58 -6.24 -11.29
N THR A 181 17.46 -6.64 -12.21
CA THR A 181 18.89 -6.79 -11.96
C THR A 181 19.57 -5.41 -11.81
N PRO A 182 20.76 -5.33 -11.19
CA PRO A 182 21.51 -4.07 -11.10
C PRO A 182 21.71 -3.39 -12.46
N LYS A 183 21.94 -4.19 -13.52
CA LYS A 183 22.09 -3.68 -14.89
C LYS A 183 20.79 -3.11 -15.45
N GLN A 184 19.65 -3.73 -15.18
CA GLN A 184 18.33 -3.22 -15.59
C GLN A 184 18.01 -1.91 -14.88
N ILE A 185 18.23 -1.82 -13.56
CA ILE A 185 18.04 -0.59 -12.76
C ILE A 185 18.87 0.55 -13.37
N LYS A 186 20.18 0.31 -13.57
CA LYS A 186 21.09 1.29 -14.21
C LYS A 186 20.60 1.73 -15.58
N THR A 187 20.15 0.79 -16.41
CA THR A 187 19.68 1.10 -17.77
C THR A 187 18.41 1.93 -17.74
N LYS A 188 17.44 1.57 -16.89
CA LYS A 188 16.16 2.25 -16.75
C LYS A 188 16.33 3.67 -16.23
N ILE A 189 17.13 3.89 -15.18
CA ILE A 189 17.41 5.24 -14.69
C ILE A 189 18.13 6.09 -15.73
N ASN A 190 19.16 5.56 -16.38
CA ASN A 190 19.91 6.34 -17.38
C ASN A 190 19.06 6.72 -18.60
N ARG A 191 18.28 5.77 -19.15
CA ARG A 191 17.56 5.96 -20.42
C ARG A 191 16.14 6.46 -20.28
N HIS A 192 15.45 6.15 -19.19
CA HIS A 192 14.01 6.35 -19.08
C HIS A 192 13.61 7.29 -17.95
N ALA A 193 14.45 7.51 -16.93
CA ALA A 193 14.17 8.50 -15.90
C ALA A 193 14.27 9.92 -16.49
N PHE A 194 13.16 10.65 -16.43
CA PHE A 194 13.07 12.05 -16.82
C PHE A 194 14.03 12.90 -15.98
N SER A 195 14.75 13.79 -16.66
CA SER A 195 15.73 14.70 -16.08
C SER A 195 15.14 16.10 -15.96
N GLY A 196 15.27 16.71 -14.79
CA GLY A 196 15.03 18.14 -14.59
C GLY A 196 16.24 19.02 -14.94
N GLY A 197 17.36 18.42 -15.37
CA GLY A 197 18.58 19.12 -15.76
C GLY A 197 18.59 19.61 -17.21
N GLN A 198 19.69 20.25 -17.61
CA GLN A 198 19.83 20.85 -18.94
C GLN A 198 20.45 19.86 -19.92
N VAL A 199 20.25 20.11 -21.22
CA VAL A 199 20.75 19.23 -22.30
C VAL A 199 22.27 19.26 -22.40
N ASN A 200 22.90 20.41 -22.15
CA ASN A 200 24.35 20.57 -22.22
C ASN A 200 24.94 20.98 -20.85
N LEU A 201 26.23 20.67 -20.68
CA LEU A 201 26.95 20.84 -19.42
C LEU A 201 27.07 22.32 -19.02
N GLU A 202 27.38 23.19 -19.97
CA GLU A 202 27.61 24.62 -19.73
C GLU A 202 26.33 25.30 -19.20
N GLU A 203 25.19 25.00 -19.82
CA GLU A 203 23.90 25.52 -19.39
C GLU A 203 23.50 24.96 -18.03
N HIS A 204 23.74 23.66 -17.78
CA HIS A 204 23.47 23.09 -16.48
C HIS A 204 24.31 23.75 -15.37
N ARG A 205 25.59 24.04 -15.64
CA ARG A 205 26.46 24.77 -14.71
C ARG A 205 26.02 26.23 -14.52
N ARG A 206 25.38 26.84 -15.52
CA ARG A 206 24.96 28.25 -15.51
C ARG A 206 23.62 28.47 -14.82
N ILE A 207 22.62 27.63 -15.11
CA ILE A 207 21.24 27.82 -14.66
C ILE A 207 20.70 26.67 -13.79
N GLY A 208 21.48 25.60 -13.60
CA GLY A 208 21.12 24.47 -12.74
C GLY A 208 20.07 23.53 -13.31
N GLY A 209 19.69 22.54 -12.50
CA GLY A 209 18.57 21.64 -12.72
C GLY A 209 17.39 21.94 -11.82
N ASN A 210 16.22 21.44 -12.20
CA ASN A 210 15.01 21.49 -11.39
C ASN A 210 14.78 20.13 -10.67
N PRO A 211 15.16 19.98 -9.40
CA PRO A 211 14.94 18.74 -8.64
C PRO A 211 13.45 18.42 -8.42
N ASP A 212 12.56 19.43 -8.45
CA ASP A 212 11.12 19.23 -8.17
C ASP A 212 10.41 18.37 -9.23
N VAL A 213 11.03 18.25 -10.43
CA VAL A 213 10.53 17.44 -11.55
C VAL A 213 11.49 16.30 -11.93
N ASP A 214 12.67 16.23 -11.33
CA ASP A 214 13.68 15.23 -11.65
C ASP A 214 13.38 13.90 -10.98
N VAL A 215 13.16 12.86 -11.78
CA VAL A 215 12.75 11.55 -11.28
C VAL A 215 13.82 10.91 -10.40
N SER A 216 15.10 11.11 -10.70
CA SER A 216 16.18 10.56 -9.90
C SER A 216 16.25 11.24 -8.53
N TYR A 217 16.08 12.55 -8.46
CA TYR A 217 15.95 13.24 -7.17
C TYR A 217 14.71 12.79 -6.40
N ILE A 218 13.55 12.74 -7.06
CA ILE A 218 12.30 12.27 -6.43
C ILE A 218 12.51 10.89 -5.82
N TYR A 219 13.11 9.94 -6.54
CA TYR A 219 13.36 8.60 -6.01
C TYR A 219 14.29 8.62 -4.79
N LEU A 220 15.33 9.46 -4.76
CA LEU A 220 16.18 9.61 -3.58
C LEU A 220 15.34 10.00 -2.35
N THR A 221 14.36 10.91 -2.48
CA THR A 221 13.51 11.34 -1.33
C THR A 221 12.66 10.24 -0.71
N TYR A 222 12.48 9.09 -1.38
CA TYR A 222 11.72 7.95 -0.82
C TYR A 222 12.59 6.92 -0.11
N PHE A 223 13.89 6.86 -0.43
CA PHE A 223 14.77 5.77 0.00
C PHE A 223 16.00 6.25 0.77
N GLU A 224 16.35 7.53 0.70
CA GLU A 224 17.41 8.14 1.50
C GLU A 224 16.82 8.63 2.83
N GLU A 225 17.47 8.27 3.93
CA GLU A 225 17.00 8.58 5.29
C GLU A 225 17.62 9.86 5.88
N SER A 226 18.72 10.36 5.29
CA SER A 226 19.35 11.62 5.74
C SER A 226 18.72 12.85 5.07
N ASP A 227 17.98 13.61 5.87
CA ASP A 227 17.42 14.91 5.49
C ASP A 227 18.52 15.89 5.06
N GLU A 228 19.68 15.89 5.74
CA GLU A 228 20.81 16.76 5.41
C GLU A 228 21.37 16.45 4.03
N LYS A 229 21.55 15.16 3.70
CA LYS A 229 22.03 14.73 2.39
C LYS A 229 21.04 15.08 1.29
N LEU A 230 19.75 14.90 1.52
CA LEU A 230 18.71 15.30 0.56
C LEU A 230 18.68 16.81 0.31
N ALA A 231 18.87 17.61 1.37
CA ALA A 231 18.96 19.06 1.26
C ALA A 231 20.21 19.52 0.50
N GLU A 232 21.35 18.88 0.74
CA GLU A 232 22.60 19.15 0.01
C GLU A 232 22.45 18.80 -1.48
N VAL A 233 21.92 17.63 -1.80
CA VAL A 233 21.69 17.20 -3.19
C VAL A 233 20.72 18.17 -3.90
N TYR A 234 19.65 18.59 -3.22
CA TYR A 234 18.68 19.55 -3.77
C TYR A 234 19.37 20.86 -4.15
N LYS A 235 20.12 21.43 -3.21
CA LYS A 235 20.84 22.70 -3.39
C LYS A 235 21.86 22.58 -4.52
N ASN A 236 22.69 21.55 -4.49
CA ASN A 236 23.76 21.38 -5.47
C ASN A 236 23.21 21.15 -6.90
N TYR A 237 22.08 20.47 -7.04
CA TYR A 237 21.44 20.30 -8.34
C TYR A 237 20.81 21.60 -8.86
N ARG A 238 20.14 22.37 -7.98
CA ARG A 238 19.59 23.71 -8.28
C ARG A 238 20.65 24.71 -8.71
N GLU A 239 21.84 24.66 -8.11
CA GLU A 239 22.95 25.58 -8.40
C GLU A 239 23.81 25.10 -9.59
N GLY A 240 23.55 23.90 -10.12
CA GLY A 240 24.32 23.31 -11.22
C GLY A 240 25.68 22.75 -10.81
N SER A 241 25.99 22.69 -9.51
CA SER A 241 27.23 22.09 -8.99
C SER A 241 27.20 20.56 -9.05
N LEU A 242 26.01 19.95 -8.95
CA LEU A 242 25.77 18.52 -9.19
C LEU A 242 25.18 18.32 -10.60
N LEU A 243 25.77 17.44 -11.41
CA LEU A 243 25.28 17.13 -12.75
C LEU A 243 24.19 16.06 -12.75
N THR A 244 23.31 16.05 -13.75
CA THR A 244 22.28 15.01 -13.93
C THR A 244 22.86 13.59 -13.93
N GLY A 245 24.01 13.38 -14.57
CA GLY A 245 24.66 12.07 -14.59
C GLY A 245 25.12 11.61 -13.19
N GLU A 246 25.55 12.54 -12.35
CA GLU A 246 25.97 12.28 -10.97
C GLU A 246 24.76 12.00 -10.08
N LEU A 247 23.70 12.80 -10.22
CA LEU A 247 22.41 12.58 -9.55
C LEU A 247 21.82 11.21 -9.90
N LYS A 248 21.82 10.84 -11.19
CA LYS A 248 21.38 9.52 -11.66
C LYS A 248 22.23 8.41 -11.07
N LYS A 249 23.54 8.59 -10.97
CA LYS A 249 24.44 7.61 -10.34
C LYS A 249 24.08 7.41 -8.86
N MET A 250 23.85 8.48 -8.10
CA MET A 250 23.41 8.39 -6.71
C MET A 250 22.11 7.58 -6.57
N ALA A 251 21.11 7.86 -7.42
CA ALA A 251 19.86 7.11 -7.42
C ALA A 251 20.05 5.65 -7.81
N ILE A 252 20.91 5.35 -8.80
CA ILE A 252 21.23 3.97 -9.21
C ILE A 252 21.85 3.21 -8.05
N ASP A 253 22.87 3.78 -7.40
CA ASP A 253 23.60 3.11 -6.33
C ASP A 253 22.65 2.79 -5.15
N LEU A 254 21.82 3.76 -4.73
CA LEU A 254 20.83 3.57 -3.67
C LEU A 254 19.77 2.52 -4.02
N LEU A 255 19.21 2.57 -5.23
CA LEU A 255 18.17 1.63 -5.67
C LEU A 255 18.73 0.22 -5.86
N GLN A 256 19.96 0.08 -6.35
CA GLN A 256 20.63 -1.22 -6.47
C GLN A 256 20.82 -1.85 -5.10
N GLU A 257 21.30 -1.10 -4.11
CA GLU A 257 21.44 -1.58 -2.74
C GLU A 257 20.08 -1.99 -2.17
N TYR A 258 19.07 -1.12 -2.26
CA TYR A 258 17.74 -1.38 -1.72
C TYR A 258 17.08 -2.63 -2.34
N VAL A 259 17.09 -2.73 -3.68
CA VAL A 259 16.52 -3.87 -4.41
C VAL A 259 17.29 -5.15 -4.12
N GLN A 260 18.61 -5.10 -4.02
CA GLN A 260 19.41 -6.27 -3.69
C GLN A 260 19.10 -6.80 -2.29
N GLN A 261 19.00 -5.91 -1.29
CA GLN A 261 18.62 -6.31 0.07
C GLN A 261 17.20 -6.88 0.12
N PHE A 262 16.25 -6.28 -0.61
CA PHE A 262 14.90 -6.80 -0.75
C PHE A 262 14.89 -8.20 -1.37
N GLN A 263 15.61 -8.41 -2.47
CA GLN A 263 15.70 -9.72 -3.15
C GLN A 263 16.27 -10.80 -2.24
N THR A 264 17.29 -10.46 -1.43
CA THR A 264 17.84 -11.37 -0.42
C THR A 264 16.78 -11.75 0.62
N ARG A 265 16.01 -10.80 1.16
CA ARG A 265 14.92 -11.09 2.11
C ARG A 265 13.81 -11.90 1.47
N ARG A 266 13.43 -11.58 0.22
CA ARG A 266 12.40 -12.31 -0.54
C ARG A 266 12.80 -13.77 -0.78
N ALA A 267 14.07 -14.03 -1.11
CA ALA A 267 14.58 -15.39 -1.30
C ALA A 267 14.50 -16.24 -0.02
N ALA A 268 14.48 -15.62 1.16
CA ALA A 268 14.31 -16.30 2.44
C ALA A 268 12.84 -16.61 2.79
N VAL A 269 11.87 -16.10 2.02
CA VAL A 269 10.44 -16.37 2.26
C VAL A 269 10.07 -17.72 1.64
N THR A 270 10.15 -18.77 2.45
CA THR A 270 9.72 -20.13 2.09
C THR A 270 8.20 -20.25 2.08
N ASP A 271 7.67 -21.35 1.53
CA ASP A 271 6.24 -21.63 1.56
C ASP A 271 5.71 -21.82 2.99
N GLN A 272 6.54 -22.35 3.90
CA GLN A 272 6.21 -22.44 5.33
C GLN A 272 6.07 -21.04 5.95
N VAL A 273 7.00 -20.12 5.67
CA VAL A 273 6.90 -18.73 6.15
C VAL A 273 5.64 -18.08 5.59
N LEU A 274 5.36 -18.25 4.30
CA LEU A 274 4.14 -17.75 3.67
C LEU A 274 2.88 -18.29 4.37
N GLU A 275 2.82 -19.60 4.61
CA GLU A 275 1.70 -20.24 5.31
C GLU A 275 1.53 -19.68 6.73
N GLU A 276 2.61 -19.44 7.46
CA GLU A 276 2.54 -18.85 8.80
C GLU A 276 1.93 -17.45 8.80
N PHE A 277 2.30 -16.58 7.86
CA PHE A 277 1.69 -15.25 7.73
C PHE A 277 0.22 -15.33 7.32
N MET A 278 -0.14 -16.33 6.51
CA MET A 278 -1.47 -16.49 5.94
C MET A 278 -2.43 -17.35 6.75
N ARG A 279 -1.95 -18.04 7.80
CA ARG A 279 -2.78 -18.84 8.69
C ARG A 279 -3.58 -17.94 9.64
N PRO A 280 -4.93 -18.03 9.64
CA PRO A 280 -5.75 -17.36 10.65
C PRO A 280 -5.34 -17.83 12.05
N ARG A 281 -5.00 -16.88 12.92
CA ARG A 281 -4.52 -17.14 14.29
C ARG A 281 -4.62 -15.88 15.12
N LYS A 282 -4.58 -16.04 16.44
CA LYS A 282 -4.40 -14.93 17.37
C LYS A 282 -3.08 -14.21 17.10
N LEU A 283 -3.15 -12.88 17.03
CA LEU A 283 -1.95 -12.05 16.94
C LEU A 283 -1.45 -11.65 18.33
N GLU A 284 -0.14 -11.52 18.49
CA GLU A 284 0.50 -11.11 19.74
C GLU A 284 0.90 -9.63 19.64
N TRP A 285 0.26 -8.78 20.44
CA TRP A 285 0.61 -7.36 20.52
C TRP A 285 1.00 -6.96 21.94
N GLY A 286 2.28 -6.63 22.13
CA GLY A 286 2.85 -6.18 23.40
C GLY A 286 3.13 -4.68 23.47
N GLY A 287 2.60 -3.88 22.54
CA GLY A 287 2.97 -2.48 22.37
C GLY A 287 4.32 -2.27 21.68
N ASN A 288 4.71 -1.01 21.53
CA ASN A 288 6.06 -0.66 21.09
C ASN A 288 6.97 -0.56 22.33
N PRO A 289 7.98 -1.43 22.50
CA PRO A 289 8.86 -1.36 23.68
C PRO A 289 9.65 -0.05 23.78
N ARG A 290 9.84 0.67 22.66
CA ARG A 290 10.49 2.00 22.65
C ARG A 290 9.55 3.15 23.03
N HIS A 291 8.25 2.92 22.94
CA HIS A 291 7.20 3.88 23.28
C HIS A 291 6.13 3.15 24.09
N PRO A 292 6.38 2.90 25.39
CA PRO A 292 5.41 2.23 26.23
C PRO A 292 4.09 3.00 26.19
N SER A 293 2.98 2.27 26.20
CA SER A 293 1.66 2.89 26.26
C SER A 293 1.66 3.88 27.43
N PRO A 294 1.22 5.14 27.22
CA PRO A 294 1.09 6.07 28.33
C PRO A 294 0.21 5.41 29.40
N ASN A 295 0.59 5.55 30.66
CA ASN A 295 -0.22 5.09 31.78
C ASN A 295 -1.58 5.78 31.67
N VAL A 296 -2.58 5.08 31.13
CA VAL A 296 -3.97 5.53 31.17
C VAL A 296 -4.45 5.26 32.58
N THR A 297 -4.01 6.08 33.53
CA THR A 297 -4.75 6.26 34.77
C THR A 297 -6.11 6.84 34.38
N GLU A 298 -7.18 6.27 34.93
CA GLU A 298 -8.56 6.70 34.73
C GLU A 298 -8.74 8.20 35.02
N ALA A 299 -8.57 9.04 34.02
CA ALA A 299 -8.89 10.45 34.08
C ALA A 299 -9.31 10.91 32.68
N GLY A 300 -10.61 10.78 32.38
CA GLY A 300 -11.12 11.26 31.09
C GLY A 300 -12.46 10.71 30.61
N ARG A 301 -13.35 10.20 31.48
CA ARG A 301 -14.78 10.28 31.17
C ARG A 301 -15.23 11.72 31.40
N VAL A 302 -15.01 12.58 30.41
CA VAL A 302 -15.77 13.83 30.33
C VAL A 302 -17.01 13.52 29.52
N ALA A 303 -18.12 13.41 30.25
CA ALA A 303 -19.45 13.49 29.68
C ALA A 303 -19.62 14.83 28.95
N ASN A 304 -20.17 14.78 27.74
CA ASN A 304 -21.17 15.71 27.21
C ASN A 304 -21.78 15.07 25.96
#